data_AF-A0A932KTZ6-F1
#
_entry.id   AF-A0A932KTZ6-F1
#
_cell.length_a   1.000
_cell.length_b   1.000
_cell.length_c   1.000
_cell.angle_alpha   90.00
_cell.angle_beta   90.00
_cell.angle_gamma   90.00
#
_symmetry.space_group_name_H-M   'P 1'
#
loop_
_entity.id
_entity.type
_entity.pdbx_description
1 polymer ?
#
loop_
_entity_poly.entity_id
_entity_poly.type
_entity_poly.pdbx_seq_one_letter_code
_entity_poly.pdbx_strand_id
1 'polypeptide(L)' 'MTDPKVCQGKPVFTGTRVMVGQVLDMLASGEGVSGILRVFPMLKLEHISSALKYGRRIKA' A
#
# COMPACT_ATOMS: atom_id res chain seq x y z
N MET A 1 11.66 -8.59 -2.72
CA MET A 1 12.69 -8.29 -1.72
C MET A 1 12.12 -7.24 -0.78
N THR A 2 11.75 -7.64 0.43
CA THR A 2 11.24 -6.73 1.47
C THR A 2 12.45 -6.21 2.22
N ASP A 3 13.00 -5.10 1.75
CA ASP A 3 14.15 -4.44 2.36
C ASP A 3 13.67 -3.50 3.48
N PRO A 4 13.96 -3.76 4.77
CA PRO A 4 13.45 -2.98 5.90
C PRO A 4 14.07 -1.58 6.03
N LYS A 5 15.03 -1.22 5.16
CA LYS A 5 15.85 -0.01 5.27
C LYS A 5 15.54 1.09 4.26
N VAL A 6 14.54 0.90 3.39
CA VAL A 6 14.27 1.85 2.31
C VAL A 6 13.04 2.69 2.66
N CYS A 7 13.24 4.01 2.74
CA CYS A 7 12.24 5.07 2.98
C CYS A 7 11.69 5.20 4.42
N GLN A 8 12.56 5.46 5.42
CA GLN A 8 12.13 5.86 6.78
C GLN A 8 11.19 4.85 7.49
N GLY A 9 11.27 3.56 7.16
CA GLY A 9 10.39 2.53 7.71
C GLY A 9 9.00 2.44 7.04
N LYS A 10 8.75 3.17 5.95
CA LYS A 10 7.47 3.15 5.21
C LYS A 10 7.63 2.40 3.88
N PRO A 11 7.01 1.22 3.70
CA PRO A 11 7.14 0.48 2.46
C PRO A 11 6.45 1.20 1.31
N VAL A 12 7.04 1.07 0.13
CA VAL A 12 6.52 1.53 -1.16
C VAL A 12 6.19 0.33 -2.04
N PHE A 13 5.21 0.45 -2.94
CA PHE A 13 4.93 -0.63 -3.86
C PHE A 13 6.00 -0.72 -4.95
N THR A 14 6.52 -1.93 -5.17
CA THR A 14 7.57 -2.22 -6.15
C THR A 14 7.19 -1.70 -7.54
N GLY A 15 8.08 -0.93 -8.16
CA GLY A 15 7.84 -0.35 -9.49
C GLY A 15 6.94 0.90 -9.49
N THR A 16 6.53 1.41 -8.32
CA THR A 16 5.80 2.68 -8.20
C THR A 16 6.43 3.56 -7.12
N ARG A 17 6.10 4.86 -7.14
CA ARG A 17 6.43 5.79 -6.05
C ARG A 17 5.29 5.94 -5.02
N VAL A 18 4.34 5.00 -4.99
CA VAL A 18 3.20 5.05 -4.08
C VAL A 18 3.55 4.36 -2.76
N MET A 19 3.32 5.06 -1.65
CA MET A 19 3.54 4.54 -0.30
C MET A 19 2.40 3.61 0.12
N VAL A 20 2.74 2.48 0.73
CA VAL A 20 1.76 1.54 1.31
C VAL A 20 0.91 2.23 2.37
N GLY A 21 1.51 3.12 3.17
CA GLY A 21 0.79 3.92 4.17
C GLY A 21 -0.32 4.78 3.56
N GLN A 22 -0.07 5.38 2.39
CA GLN A 22 -1.06 6.23 1.73
C GLN A 22 -2.26 5.42 1.23
N VAL A 23 -2.02 4.23 0.68
CA VAL A 23 -3.10 3.30 0.30
C VAL A 23 -3.85 2.78 1.53
N LEU A 24 -3.15 2.51 2.63
CA LEU A 24 -3.78 2.13 3.90
C LEU A 24 -4.64 3.25 4.48
N ASP A 25 -4.22 4.51 4.41
CA ASP A 25 -5.00 5.68 4.83
C ASP A 25 -6.27 5.84 3.99
N MET A 26 -6.17 5.66 2.68
CA MET A 26 -7.34 5.65 1.79
C MET A 26 -8.30 4.53 2.17
N LEU A 27 -7.80 3.30 2.32
CA LEU A 27 -8.61 2.16 2.76
C LEU A 27 -9.24 2.41 4.15
N ALA A 28 -8.50 3.02 5.08
CA ALA A 28 -9.00 3.36 6.42
C ALA A 28 -10.06 4.48 6.38
N SER A 29 -9.98 5.38 5.40
CA SER A 29 -10.99 6.40 5.12
C SER A 29 -12.25 5.83 4.45
N GLY A 30 -12.25 4.52 4.12
CA GLY A 30 -13.37 3.85 3.45
C GLY A 30 -13.31 3.89 1.92
N GLU A 31 -12.18 4.31 1.33
CA GLU A 31 -12.03 4.23 -0.12
C GLU A 31 -12.04 2.79 -0.61
N GLY A 32 -12.77 2.58 -1.71
CA GLY A 32 -12.84 1.29 -2.37
C GLY A 32 -11.56 1.00 -3.13
N VAL A 33 -11.21 -0.28 -3.23
CA VAL A 33 -10.08 -0.78 -4.03
C VAL A 33 -10.11 -0.21 -5.45
N SER A 34 -11.29 -0.16 -6.06
CA SER A 34 -11.52 0.41 -7.40
C SER A 34 -11.29 1.92 -7.47
N GLY A 35 -11.60 2.68 -6.42
CA GLY A 35 -11.30 4.11 -6.32
C GLY A 35 -9.78 4.35 -6.26
N ILE A 36 -9.10 3.57 -5.44
CA ILE A 36 -7.64 3.61 -5.30
C ILE A 36 -6.95 3.25 -6.63
N LEU A 37 -7.41 2.22 -7.35
CA LEU A 37 -6.89 1.86 -8.68
C LEU A 37 -7.20 2.93 -9.74
N ARG A 38 -8.26 3.71 -9.58
CA ARG A 38 -8.60 4.82 -10.48
C ARG A 38 -7.66 6.02 -10.24
N VAL A 39 -7.31 6.30 -8.99
CA VAL A 39 -6.32 7.33 -8.62
C VAL A 39 -4.90 6.90 -8.98
N PHE A 40 -4.59 5.62 -8.77
CA PHE A 40 -3.30 5.01 -9.06
C PHE A 40 -3.45 3.86 -10.07
N PRO A 41 -3.57 4.16 -11.38
CA PRO A 41 -3.72 3.14 -12.41
C PRO A 41 -2.48 2.23 -12.55
N MET A 42 -1.35 2.65 -11.98
CA MET A 42 -0.13 1.85 -11.90
C MET A 42 -0.17 0.79 -10.79
N LEU A 43 -1.10 0.89 -9.84
CA LEU A 43 -1.30 -0.13 -8.82
C LEU A 43 -2.11 -1.29 -9.38
N LYS A 44 -1.86 -2.46 -8.81
CA LYS A 44 -2.63 -3.68 -9.08
C LYS A 44 -3.35 -4.12 -7.82
N LEU A 45 -4.37 -4.96 -7.99
CA LEU A 45 -5.05 -5.64 -6.88
C LEU A 45 -4.06 -6.33 -5.92
N GLU A 46 -2.99 -6.94 -6.46
CA GLU A 46 -1.94 -7.58 -5.68
C GLU A 46 -1.22 -6.63 -4.72
N HIS A 47 -1.06 -5.37 -5.14
CA HIS A 47 -0.44 -4.33 -4.32
C HIS A 47 -1.36 -4.02 -3.13
N ILE A 48 -2.66 -3.84 -3.39
CA ILE A 48 -3.65 -3.55 -2.34
C ILE A 48 -3.75 -4.74 -1.34
N SER A 49 -3.75 -5.98 -1.83
CA SER A 49 -3.71 -7.17 -0.97
C SER A 49 -2.44 -7.22 -0.10
N SER A 50 -1.29 -6.87 -0.68
CA SER A 50 -0.01 -6.80 0.05
C SER A 50 -0.01 -5.69 1.11
N ALA A 51 -0.65 -4.55 0.82
CA ALA A 51 -0.83 -3.46 1.76
C ALA A 51 -1.65 -3.87 2.99
N LEU A 52 -2.78 -4.55 2.76
CA LEU A 52 -3.64 -5.10 3.82
C LEU A 52 -2.88 -6.11 4.69
N LYS A 53 -2.11 -7.02 4.07
CA LYS A 53 -1.26 -7.98 4.80
C LYS A 53 -0.19 -7.26 5.64
N TYR A 54 0.40 -6.19 5.10
CA TYR A 54 1.37 -5.38 5.82
C TYR A 54 0.75 -4.66 7.01
N GLY A 55 -0.40 -4.01 6.83
CA GLY A 55 -1.13 -3.33 7.91
C GLY A 55 -1.50 -4.29 9.05
N ARG A 56 -1.88 -5.54 8.73
CA ARG A 56 -2.17 -6.57 9.75
C ARG A 56 -0.93 -7.01 10.52
N ARG A 57 0.26 -6.98 9.90
CA ARG A 57 1.52 -7.39 10.54
C ARG A 57 2.08 -6.34 11.52
N ILE A 58 1.82 -5.05 11.29
CA ILE A 58 2.28 -3.97 12.19
C ILE A 58 1.45 -3.92 13.48
N LYS A 59 0.21 -4.43 13.45
CA LYS A 59 -0.74 -4.35 14.57
C LYS A 59 -0.74 -5.59 15.48
N ALA A 60 0.35 -6.36 15.51
CA ALA A 60 0.52 -7.56 16.34
C ALA A 60 1.74 -7.43 17.26
#